data_AF-A0A930EW99-F1
#
_entry.id   AF-A0A930EW99-F1
#
_cell.length_a   1.000
_cell.length_b   1.000
_cell.length_c   1.000
_cell.angle_alpha   90.00
_cell.angle_beta   90.00
_cell.angle_gamma   90.00
#
_symmetry.space_group_name_H-M   'P 1'
#
loop_
_entity.id
_entity.type
_entity.pdbx_description
1 polymer ?
#
loop_
_entity_poly.entity_id
_entity_poly.type
_entity_poly.pdbx_seq_one_letter_code
_entity_poly.pdbx_strand_id
1 'polypeptide(L)'
;MLNWNKKKIFDIGYPRFDLYSKYEKNPSDIKVFVWMPRWTVDSTVEASTFFQYKDSIINYFLKNKDLQLICRPHPLMLRNFESSGLMTHQEVLDFLKFFQENENFHYDEDGDYLKSFMQTDAFISDYSSLLIEEMALNKPVLYTGSIKNFDTYMKNKLDALYVIHDEENLLTTMNYLANGIDSKREVRTKIVSDIMNISDNSIGGKIIHSLICDSRE
;
A
#
# COMPACT_ATOMS: atom_id res chain seq x y z
N MET A 1 30.02 -29.61 -15.48
CA MET A 1 28.75 -29.23 -14.82
C MET A 1 29.10 -28.29 -13.67
N LEU A 2 28.53 -27.09 -13.63
CA LEU A 2 28.66 -26.19 -12.49
C LEU A 2 27.95 -26.82 -11.29
N ASN A 3 28.71 -27.20 -10.26
CA ASN A 3 28.15 -27.72 -9.01
C ASN A 3 27.62 -26.54 -8.19
N TRP A 4 26.32 -26.25 -8.27
CA TRP A 4 25.64 -25.27 -7.41
C TRP A 4 25.48 -25.78 -5.97
N ASN A 5 26.60 -26.05 -5.29
CA ASN A 5 26.59 -26.89 -4.08
C ASN A 5 26.29 -26.18 -2.76
N LYS A 6 25.92 -24.89 -2.75
CA LYS A 6 25.33 -24.23 -1.55
C LYS A 6 24.31 -23.17 -1.95
N LYS A 7 23.06 -23.34 -1.54
CA LYS A 7 22.08 -22.25 -1.57
C LYS A 7 22.53 -21.18 -0.56
N LYS A 8 22.93 -20.01 -1.04
CA LYS A 8 23.22 -18.83 -0.21
C LYS A 8 21.99 -17.92 -0.18
N ILE A 9 21.55 -17.53 1.01
CA ILE A 9 20.46 -16.55 1.21
C ILE A 9 21.09 -15.33 1.88
N PHE A 10 20.91 -14.17 1.26
CA PHE A 10 21.35 -12.89 1.82
C PHE A 10 20.12 -12.08 2.20
N ASP A 11 19.91 -11.86 3.49
CA ASP A 11 18.87 -10.97 4.00
C ASP A 11 19.42 -9.53 4.03
N ILE A 12 19.31 -8.85 2.88
CA ILE A 12 19.88 -7.52 2.67
C ILE A 12 18.82 -6.48 2.23
N GLY A 13 17.55 -6.85 2.28
CA GLY A 13 16.40 -6.00 1.93
C GLY A 13 16.03 -6.02 0.44
N TYR A 14 15.05 -5.19 0.07
CA TYR A 14 14.57 -5.06 -1.30
C TYR A 14 15.26 -3.90 -2.02
N PRO A 15 15.97 -4.11 -3.14
CA PRO A 15 16.68 -3.04 -3.84
C PRO A 15 15.80 -1.87 -4.26
N ARG A 16 14.49 -2.07 -4.43
CA ARG A 16 13.52 -0.99 -4.71
C ARG A 16 13.42 0.05 -3.59
N PHE A 17 13.75 -0.28 -2.34
CA PHE A 17 13.71 0.68 -1.23
C PHE A 17 14.79 1.76 -1.35
N ASP A 18 15.88 1.50 -2.10
CA ASP A 18 16.87 2.52 -2.45
C ASP A 18 16.24 3.68 -3.22
N LEU A 19 15.14 3.43 -3.95
CA LEU A 19 14.43 4.46 -4.71
C LEU A 19 13.66 5.40 -3.78
N TYR A 20 13.09 4.89 -2.68
CA TYR A 20 12.22 5.69 -1.80
C TYR A 20 12.98 6.84 -1.12
N SER A 21 14.26 6.63 -0.80
CA SER A 21 15.13 7.67 -0.23
C SER A 21 15.37 8.88 -1.16
N LYS A 22 15.14 8.71 -2.47
CA LYS A 22 15.44 9.72 -3.49
C LYS A 22 14.24 10.57 -3.88
N TYR A 23 13.06 10.25 -3.36
CA TYR A 23 11.85 10.95 -3.73
C TYR A 23 11.36 11.85 -2.60
N GLU A 24 11.30 13.14 -2.92
CA GLU A 24 10.54 14.12 -2.14
C GLU A 24 9.23 14.39 -2.85
N LYS A 25 8.11 14.27 -2.13
CA LYS A 25 6.82 14.70 -2.64
C LYS A 25 6.89 16.21 -2.88
N ASN A 26 6.54 16.65 -4.08
CA ASN A 26 6.36 18.08 -4.34
C ASN A 26 5.32 18.65 -3.37
N PRO A 27 5.60 19.76 -2.68
CA PRO A 27 4.63 20.39 -1.80
C PRO A 27 3.32 20.64 -2.54
N SER A 28 2.22 20.18 -1.95
CA SER A 28 0.87 20.36 -2.46
C SER A 28 -0.06 20.58 -1.27
N ASP A 29 -0.97 21.53 -1.40
CA ASP A 29 -2.01 21.78 -0.40
C ASP A 29 -3.11 20.70 -0.45
N ILE A 30 -3.21 19.98 -1.58
CA ILE A 30 -4.15 18.87 -1.75
C ILE A 30 -3.57 17.62 -1.12
N LYS A 31 -4.31 17.07 -0.15
CA LYS A 31 -3.98 15.77 0.44
C LYS A 31 -4.49 14.64 -0.42
N VAL A 32 -3.63 13.66 -0.63
CA VAL A 32 -3.89 12.52 -1.51
C VAL A 32 -3.95 11.24 -0.68
N PHE A 33 -5.05 10.51 -0.85
CA PHE A 33 -5.18 9.16 -0.31
C PHE A 33 -5.08 8.16 -1.46
N VAL A 34 -4.27 7.12 -1.28
CA VAL A 34 -4.19 6.01 -2.23
C VAL A 34 -4.90 4.81 -1.65
N TRP A 35 -5.96 4.35 -2.32
CA TRP A 35 -6.73 3.18 -1.97
C TRP A 35 -6.32 1.98 -2.82
N MET A 36 -5.93 0.89 -2.17
CA MET A 36 -5.30 -0.28 -2.80
C MET A 36 -6.06 -1.58 -2.54
N PRO A 37 -7.29 -1.72 -3.06
CA PRO A 37 -8.07 -2.94 -2.86
C PRO A 37 -7.48 -4.14 -3.59
N ARG A 38 -7.40 -5.28 -2.89
CA ARG A 38 -7.04 -6.59 -3.47
C ARG A 38 -8.16 -7.14 -4.37
N TRP A 39 -7.82 -8.17 -5.14
CA TRP A 39 -8.74 -8.83 -6.05
C TRP A 39 -9.54 -10.01 -5.47
N THR A 40 -9.02 -10.69 -4.45
CA THR A 40 -9.64 -11.92 -3.95
C THR A 40 -10.89 -11.62 -3.13
N VAL A 41 -11.90 -12.47 -3.24
CA VAL A 41 -13.16 -12.39 -2.47
C VAL A 41 -13.37 -13.60 -1.58
N ASP A 42 -12.45 -14.56 -1.64
CA ASP A 42 -12.48 -15.76 -0.82
C ASP A 42 -12.08 -15.40 0.61
N SER A 43 -13.05 -15.53 1.53
CA SER A 43 -12.86 -15.25 2.95
C SER A 43 -11.89 -16.21 3.64
N THR A 44 -11.55 -17.33 3.00
CA THR A 44 -10.51 -18.26 3.46
C THR A 44 -9.10 -17.77 3.12
N VAL A 45 -8.94 -16.84 2.18
CA VAL A 45 -7.65 -16.34 1.67
C VAL A 45 -7.60 -14.81 1.69
N GLU A 46 -7.80 -14.22 2.86
CA GLU A 46 -7.64 -12.76 3.11
C GLU A 46 -8.35 -11.91 2.05
N ALA A 47 -9.68 -12.07 2.02
CA ALA A 47 -10.58 -11.36 1.12
C ALA A 47 -10.34 -9.85 1.13
N SER A 48 -10.55 -9.25 -0.04
CA SER A 48 -10.62 -7.81 -0.18
C SER A 48 -11.77 -7.25 0.67
N THR A 49 -11.55 -6.07 1.21
CA THR A 49 -12.60 -5.31 1.89
C THR A 49 -13.24 -4.27 0.98
N PHE A 50 -13.06 -4.39 -0.34
CA PHE A 50 -13.60 -3.45 -1.33
C PHE A 50 -15.11 -3.23 -1.13
N PHE A 51 -15.91 -4.29 -1.19
CA PHE A 51 -17.37 -4.18 -1.07
C PHE A 51 -17.84 -3.72 0.31
N GLN A 52 -17.03 -3.88 1.35
CA GLN A 52 -17.35 -3.42 2.69
C GLN A 52 -17.21 -1.91 2.83
N TYR A 53 -16.21 -1.29 2.18
CA TYR A 53 -15.85 0.11 2.43
C TYR A 53 -15.94 1.01 1.19
N LYS A 54 -16.18 0.47 -0.02
CA LYS A 54 -16.23 1.23 -1.28
C LYS A 54 -17.12 2.47 -1.17
N ASP A 55 -18.36 2.29 -0.74
CA ASP A 55 -19.34 3.38 -0.72
C ASP A 55 -18.96 4.44 0.34
N SER A 56 -18.49 4.01 1.51
CA SER A 56 -18.03 4.92 2.57
C SER A 56 -16.82 5.75 2.14
N ILE A 57 -15.84 5.12 1.49
CA ILE A 57 -14.66 5.79 0.95
C ILE A 57 -15.08 6.77 -0.14
N ILE A 58 -15.82 6.33 -1.16
CA ILE A 58 -16.26 7.21 -2.27
C ILE A 58 -17.07 8.39 -1.74
N ASN A 59 -18.04 8.15 -0.86
CA ASN A 59 -18.88 9.20 -0.29
C ASN A 59 -18.09 10.20 0.56
N TYR A 60 -17.02 9.76 1.22
CA TYR A 60 -16.13 10.65 1.95
C TYR A 60 -15.43 11.63 1.00
N PHE A 61 -14.83 11.16 -0.09
CA PHE A 61 -14.13 12.03 -1.05
C PHE A 61 -15.08 12.88 -1.90
N LEU A 62 -16.31 12.42 -2.16
CA LEU A 62 -17.33 13.27 -2.81
C LEU A 62 -17.72 14.48 -1.96
N LYS A 63 -17.71 14.33 -0.62
CA LYS A 63 -18.02 15.41 0.33
C LYS A 63 -16.84 16.32 0.61
N ASN A 64 -15.61 15.85 0.42
CA ASN A 64 -14.36 16.56 0.70
C ASN A 64 -13.55 16.74 -0.59
N LYS A 65 -14.01 17.64 -1.47
CA LYS A 65 -13.44 17.86 -2.82
C LYS A 65 -12.04 18.50 -2.81
N ASP A 66 -11.61 19.00 -1.66
CA ASP A 66 -10.27 19.48 -1.36
C ASP A 66 -9.26 18.34 -1.11
N LEU A 67 -9.75 17.10 -1.01
CA LEU A 67 -8.95 15.88 -0.94
C LEU A 67 -9.03 15.11 -2.26
N GLN A 68 -7.95 14.40 -2.59
CA GLN A 68 -7.88 13.53 -3.75
C GLN A 68 -7.87 12.06 -3.34
N LEU A 69 -8.65 11.24 -4.04
CA LEU A 69 -8.60 9.78 -3.94
C LEU A 69 -7.99 9.20 -5.22
N ILE A 70 -6.93 8.40 -5.05
CA ILE A 70 -6.40 7.55 -6.10
C ILE A 70 -6.81 6.11 -5.79
N CYS A 71 -7.63 5.50 -6.63
CA CYS A 71 -7.87 4.07 -6.58
C CYS A 71 -6.82 3.37 -7.44
N ARG A 72 -5.94 2.61 -6.78
CA ARG A 72 -4.92 1.79 -7.42
C ARG A 72 -5.16 0.32 -7.06
N PRO A 73 -6.14 -0.34 -7.68
CA PRO A 73 -6.48 -1.70 -7.33
C PRO A 73 -5.44 -2.69 -7.81
N HIS A 74 -5.50 -3.91 -7.27
CA HIS A 74 -4.80 -5.03 -7.90
C HIS A 74 -5.27 -5.21 -9.36
N PRO A 75 -4.38 -5.47 -10.34
CA PRO A 75 -4.77 -5.55 -11.77
C PRO A 75 -5.85 -6.58 -12.09
N LEU A 76 -5.96 -7.63 -11.25
CA LEU A 76 -7.00 -8.66 -11.38
C LEU A 76 -8.32 -8.32 -10.69
N MET A 77 -8.45 -7.19 -9.99
CA MET A 77 -9.60 -6.91 -9.12
C MET A 77 -10.93 -6.90 -9.89
N LEU A 78 -11.08 -5.98 -10.85
CA LEU A 78 -12.33 -5.83 -11.59
C LEU A 78 -12.66 -7.10 -12.38
N ARG A 79 -11.65 -7.71 -13.02
CA ARG A 79 -11.81 -8.98 -13.74
C ARG A 79 -12.31 -10.09 -12.81
N ASN A 80 -11.75 -10.20 -11.61
CA ASN A 80 -12.15 -11.23 -10.66
C ASN A 80 -13.58 -10.99 -10.17
N PHE A 81 -13.92 -9.76 -9.79
CA PHE A 81 -15.26 -9.39 -9.34
C PHE A 81 -16.32 -9.63 -10.41
N GLU A 82 -16.00 -9.34 -11.68
CA GLU A 82 -16.86 -9.63 -12.81
C GLU A 82 -17.04 -11.14 -13.00
N SER A 83 -15.94 -11.90 -13.06
CA SER A 83 -16.00 -13.34 -13.26
C SER A 83 -16.66 -14.11 -12.11
N SER A 84 -16.64 -13.55 -10.90
CA SER A 84 -17.31 -14.12 -9.72
C SER A 84 -18.77 -13.69 -9.60
N GLY A 85 -19.27 -12.83 -10.49
CA GLY A 85 -20.64 -12.31 -10.45
C GLY A 85 -20.91 -11.31 -9.32
N LEU A 86 -19.87 -10.76 -8.70
CA LEU A 86 -20.00 -9.72 -7.67
C LEU A 86 -20.17 -8.32 -8.26
N MET A 87 -19.73 -8.14 -9.51
CA MET A 87 -20.05 -7.00 -10.35
C MET A 87 -20.48 -7.51 -11.72
N THR A 88 -21.45 -6.85 -12.32
CA THR A 88 -21.77 -6.99 -13.74
C THR A 88 -20.75 -6.22 -14.57
N HIS A 89 -20.66 -6.55 -15.86
CA HIS A 89 -19.85 -5.78 -16.81
C HIS A 89 -20.19 -4.28 -16.79
N GLN A 90 -21.49 -3.95 -16.68
CA GLN A 90 -21.94 -2.57 -16.63
C GLN A 90 -21.48 -1.87 -15.34
N GLU A 91 -21.55 -2.52 -14.18
CA GLU A 91 -21.06 -1.95 -12.92
C GLU A 91 -19.55 -1.69 -12.94
N VAL A 92 -18.77 -2.53 -13.64
CA VAL A 92 -17.33 -2.30 -13.84
C VAL A 92 -17.10 -1.05 -14.69
N LEU A 93 -17.82 -0.91 -15.82
CA LEU A 93 -17.73 0.28 -16.66
C LEU A 93 -18.16 1.54 -15.92
N ASP A 94 -19.25 1.47 -15.15
CA ASP A 94 -19.76 2.60 -14.37
C ASP A 94 -18.77 3.01 -13.28
N PHE A 95 -18.11 2.05 -12.63
CA PHE A 95 -17.07 2.33 -11.65
C PHE A 95 -15.87 3.04 -12.28
N LEU A 96 -15.37 2.56 -13.42
CA LEU A 96 -14.25 3.20 -14.13
C LEU A 96 -14.63 4.61 -14.61
N LYS A 97 -15.82 4.74 -15.21
CA LYS A 97 -16.36 6.01 -15.68
C LYS A 97 -16.51 7.02 -14.54
N PHE A 98 -16.99 6.59 -13.37
CA PHE A 98 -17.09 7.43 -12.19
C PHE A 98 -15.74 8.05 -11.82
N PHE A 99 -14.65 7.27 -11.80
CA PHE A 99 -13.31 7.79 -11.50
C PHE A 99 -12.77 8.73 -12.59
N GLN A 100 -13.24 8.62 -13.83
CA GLN A 100 -12.85 9.51 -14.92
C GLN A 100 -13.63 10.84 -14.90
N GLU A 101 -14.89 10.82 -14.47
CA GLU A 101 -15.79 11.98 -14.52
C GLU A 101 -15.71 12.89 -13.27
N ASN A 102 -15.06 12.45 -12.19
CA ASN A 102 -14.92 13.23 -10.97
C ASN A 102 -13.48 13.73 -10.78
N GLU A 103 -13.29 15.05 -10.78
CA GLU A 103 -11.97 15.70 -10.79
C GLU A 103 -11.04 15.32 -9.63
N ASN A 104 -11.60 15.06 -8.44
CA ASN A 104 -10.82 14.68 -7.26
C ASN A 104 -10.62 13.16 -7.11
N PHE A 105 -10.96 12.39 -8.14
CA PHE A 105 -10.76 10.96 -8.23
C PHE A 105 -9.79 10.64 -9.36
N HIS A 106 -8.97 9.61 -9.16
CA HIS A 106 -8.10 9.08 -10.19
C HIS A 106 -8.05 7.56 -10.10
N TYR A 107 -8.27 6.89 -11.23
CA TYR A 107 -8.08 5.45 -11.35
C TYR A 107 -6.69 5.20 -11.92
N ASP A 108 -5.82 4.59 -11.13
CA ASP A 108 -4.43 4.36 -11.49
C ASP A 108 -4.22 2.92 -12.00
N GLU A 109 -3.99 2.83 -13.31
CA GLU A 109 -3.70 1.59 -14.04
C GLU A 109 -2.23 1.47 -14.45
N ASP A 110 -1.36 2.39 -14.00
CA ASP A 110 0.06 2.38 -14.37
C ASP A 110 0.72 1.10 -13.80
N GLY A 111 1.54 0.43 -14.61
CA GLY A 111 2.30 -0.74 -14.16
C GLY A 111 3.29 -0.39 -13.04
N ASP A 112 3.73 0.87 -12.97
CA ASP A 112 4.59 1.39 -11.91
C ASP A 112 3.78 2.13 -10.82
N TYR A 113 3.82 1.61 -9.60
CA TYR A 113 3.13 2.16 -8.45
C TYR A 113 3.86 3.35 -7.80
N LEU A 114 5.13 3.59 -8.16
CA LEU A 114 5.97 4.61 -7.54
C LEU A 114 5.34 5.99 -7.60
N LYS A 115 4.71 6.37 -8.72
CA LYS A 115 4.06 7.69 -8.87
C LYS A 115 2.99 7.92 -7.80
N SER A 116 2.07 6.97 -7.64
CA SER A 116 1.00 7.04 -6.64
C SER A 116 1.53 6.97 -5.22
N PHE A 117 2.53 6.13 -4.98
CA PHE A 117 3.17 6.03 -3.68
C PHE A 117 3.84 7.34 -3.26
N MET A 118 4.49 8.04 -4.19
CA MET A 118 5.20 9.28 -3.87
C MET A 118 4.29 10.48 -3.65
N GLN A 119 3.12 10.52 -4.29
CA GLN A 119 2.15 11.59 -4.03
C GLN A 119 1.28 11.35 -2.80
N THR A 120 1.31 10.15 -2.20
CA THR A 120 0.42 9.79 -1.11
C THR A 120 0.71 10.54 0.20
N ASP A 121 -0.35 10.88 0.91
CA ASP A 121 -0.31 11.31 2.30
C ASP A 121 -0.84 10.24 3.25
N ALA A 122 -1.73 9.36 2.77
CA ALA A 122 -2.23 8.22 3.51
C ALA A 122 -2.64 7.08 2.57
N PHE A 123 -2.39 5.85 2.99
CA PHE A 123 -2.85 4.65 2.29
C PHE A 123 -4.12 4.10 2.93
N ILE A 124 -5.02 3.57 2.11
CA ILE A 124 -6.11 2.70 2.54
C ILE A 124 -5.85 1.35 1.87
N SER A 125 -5.49 0.32 2.64
CA SER A 125 -5.16 -0.98 2.06
C SER A 125 -5.81 -2.10 2.85
N ASP A 126 -6.30 -3.10 2.13
CA ASP A 126 -6.54 -4.42 2.70
C ASP A 126 -5.26 -5.27 2.55
N TYR A 127 -5.37 -6.59 2.60
CA TYR A 127 -4.20 -7.44 2.47
C TYR A 127 -3.47 -7.18 1.14
N SER A 128 -2.17 -6.91 1.22
CA SER A 128 -1.35 -6.65 0.04
C SER A 128 0.08 -7.14 0.26
N SER A 129 0.70 -7.68 -0.79
CA SER A 129 2.14 -7.95 -0.79
C SER A 129 2.97 -6.66 -0.75
N LEU A 130 2.35 -5.50 -0.99
CA LEU A 130 2.99 -4.19 -0.93
C LEU A 130 2.89 -3.55 0.47
N LEU A 131 2.22 -4.19 1.45
CA LEU A 131 1.98 -3.57 2.76
C LEU A 131 3.26 -3.12 3.47
N ILE A 132 4.31 -3.95 3.44
CA ILE A 132 5.62 -3.56 4.01
C ILE A 132 6.24 -2.36 3.27
N GLU A 133 5.96 -2.22 1.98
CA GLU A 133 6.46 -1.11 1.18
C GLU A 133 5.69 0.19 1.44
N GLU A 134 4.37 0.10 1.61
CA GLU A 134 3.54 1.23 2.04
C GLU A 134 4.04 1.75 3.40
N MET A 135 4.33 0.84 4.33
CA MET A 135 4.90 1.17 5.63
C MET A 135 6.28 1.82 5.48
N ALA A 136 7.15 1.29 4.61
CA ALA A 136 8.51 1.78 4.41
C ALA A 136 8.59 3.27 4.00
N LEU A 137 7.52 3.84 3.43
CA LEU A 137 7.41 5.26 3.10
C LEU A 137 7.16 6.17 4.31
N ASN A 138 6.98 5.59 5.50
CA ASN A 138 6.64 6.30 6.73
C ASN A 138 5.34 7.14 6.62
N LYS A 139 4.44 6.73 5.73
CA LYS A 139 3.09 7.30 5.57
C LYS A 139 2.09 6.49 6.40
N PRO A 140 1.04 7.11 6.95
CA PRO A 140 -0.03 6.40 7.64
C PRO A 140 -0.72 5.42 6.69
N VAL A 141 -0.98 4.20 7.19
CA VAL A 141 -1.71 3.16 6.46
C VAL A 141 -2.95 2.79 7.28
N LEU A 142 -4.12 3.03 6.72
CA LEU A 142 -5.41 2.54 7.21
C LEU A 142 -5.58 1.11 6.69
N TYR A 143 -5.28 0.14 7.55
CA TYR A 143 -5.37 -1.28 7.21
C TYR A 143 -6.77 -1.80 7.46
N THR A 144 -7.52 -2.08 6.40
CA THR A 144 -8.92 -2.55 6.47
C THR A 144 -9.05 -4.07 6.48
N GLY A 145 -7.96 -4.79 6.19
CA GLY A 145 -7.96 -6.25 6.13
C GLY A 145 -7.96 -6.94 7.48
N SER A 146 -8.10 -8.27 7.47
CA SER A 146 -7.94 -9.09 8.67
C SER A 146 -6.48 -9.19 9.08
N ILE A 147 -6.21 -9.13 10.38
CA ILE A 147 -4.88 -9.36 10.98
C ILE A 147 -4.67 -10.79 11.47
N LYS A 148 -5.68 -11.66 11.32
CA LYS A 148 -5.68 -13.03 11.90
C LYS A 148 -4.50 -13.86 11.42
N ASN A 149 -4.14 -13.73 10.14
CA ASN A 149 -3.12 -14.52 9.48
C ASN A 149 -1.74 -13.83 9.48
N PHE A 150 -1.60 -12.68 10.15
CA PHE A 150 -0.30 -12.03 10.25
C PHE A 150 0.67 -12.94 11.00
N ASP A 151 1.85 -13.12 10.40
CA ASP A 151 2.96 -13.80 11.03
C ASP A 151 3.56 -12.95 12.16
N THR A 152 4.55 -13.49 12.86
CA THR A 152 5.24 -12.77 13.94
C THR A 152 5.90 -11.49 13.45
N TYR A 153 6.41 -11.48 12.22
CA TYR A 153 7.09 -10.32 11.64
C TYR A 153 6.15 -9.14 11.44
N MET A 154 4.94 -9.40 10.91
CA MET A 154 3.89 -8.39 10.72
C MET A 154 3.24 -7.99 12.04
N LYS A 155 3.00 -8.94 12.96
CA LYS A 155 2.43 -8.65 14.29
C LYS A 155 3.25 -7.64 15.07
N ASN A 156 4.58 -7.75 15.02
CA ASN A 156 5.50 -6.81 15.68
C ASN A 156 5.49 -5.40 15.06
N LYS A 157 4.79 -5.18 13.95
CA LYS A 157 4.70 -3.90 13.24
C LYS A 157 3.29 -3.31 13.24
N LEU A 158 2.32 -3.97 13.89
CA LEU A 158 0.92 -3.53 13.90
C LEU A 158 0.74 -2.10 14.44
N ASP A 159 1.58 -1.67 15.38
CA ASP A 159 1.48 -0.33 15.97
C ASP A 159 1.73 0.80 14.96
N ALA A 160 2.44 0.51 13.86
CA ALA A 160 2.63 1.46 12.76
C ALA A 160 1.38 1.65 11.88
N LEU A 161 0.42 0.72 11.94
CA LEU A 161 -0.81 0.72 11.14
C LEU A 161 -1.99 1.29 11.94
N TYR A 162 -2.92 1.93 11.25
CA TYR A 162 -4.28 2.17 11.73
C TYR A 162 -5.13 0.96 11.35
N VAL A 163 -5.28 -0.02 12.24
CA VAL A 163 -6.13 -1.18 11.99
C VAL A 163 -7.59 -0.74 12.07
N ILE A 164 -8.34 -0.92 10.99
CA ILE A 164 -9.72 -0.49 10.86
C ILE A 164 -10.65 -1.64 11.23
N HIS A 165 -11.58 -1.38 12.15
CA HIS A 165 -12.51 -2.39 12.66
C HIS A 165 -13.92 -2.27 12.09
N ASP A 166 -14.32 -1.06 11.70
CA ASP A 166 -15.65 -0.72 11.22
C ASP A 166 -15.62 0.58 10.41
N GLU A 167 -16.77 0.97 9.87
CA GLU A 167 -16.93 2.18 9.06
C GLU A 167 -16.72 3.47 9.86
N GLU A 168 -17.18 3.53 11.10
CA GLU A 168 -17.02 4.73 11.95
C GLU A 168 -15.53 5.00 12.21
N ASN A 169 -14.79 3.94 12.54
CA ASN A 169 -13.36 3.99 12.76
C ASN A 169 -12.59 4.38 11.48
N LEU A 170 -13.01 3.88 10.31
CA LEU A 170 -12.45 4.29 9.01
C LEU A 170 -12.62 5.80 8.78
N LEU A 171 -13.87 6.29 8.82
CA LEU A 171 -14.22 7.68 8.54
C LEU A 171 -13.54 8.64 9.52
N THR A 172 -13.51 8.28 10.81
CA THR A 172 -12.85 9.07 11.86
C THR A 172 -11.35 9.17 11.61
N THR A 173 -10.71 8.05 11.25
CA THR A 173 -9.27 8.02 10.97
C THR A 173 -8.92 8.81 9.72
N MET A 174 -9.70 8.67 8.63
CA MET A 174 -9.52 9.49 7.43
C MET A 174 -9.65 10.97 7.74
N ASN A 175 -10.62 11.37 8.55
CA ASN A 175 -10.81 12.76 8.95
C ASN A 175 -9.62 13.31 9.75
N TYR A 176 -9.08 12.56 10.70
CA TYR A 176 -7.87 13.00 11.42
C TYR A 176 -6.68 13.18 10.50
N LEU A 177 -6.42 12.22 9.60
CA LEU A 177 -5.29 12.29 8.67
C LEU A 177 -5.47 13.42 7.64
N ALA A 178 -6.69 13.63 7.15
CA ALA A 178 -7.06 14.77 6.31
C ALA A 178 -6.81 16.12 7.02
N ASN A 179 -6.95 16.20 8.34
CA ASN A 179 -6.63 17.38 9.14
C ASN A 179 -5.17 17.42 9.65
N GLY A 180 -4.34 16.43 9.31
CA GLY A 180 -2.91 16.40 9.64
C GLY A 180 -2.61 15.85 11.03
N ILE A 181 -3.61 15.22 11.65
CA ILE A 181 -3.54 14.62 12.96
C ILE A 181 -3.15 13.15 12.79
N ASP A 182 -1.86 12.85 12.93
CA ASP A 182 -1.29 11.51 12.81
C ASP A 182 -0.70 11.07 14.14
N SER A 183 -1.55 10.49 14.99
CA SER A 183 -1.17 9.97 16.31
C SER A 183 -0.16 8.83 16.28
N LYS A 184 0.03 8.15 15.14
CA LYS A 184 0.95 7.01 14.99
C LYS A 184 2.29 7.41 14.37
N ARG A 185 2.50 8.67 14.00
CA ARG A 185 3.71 9.14 13.31
C ARG A 185 5.01 8.74 13.99
N GLU A 186 5.10 8.95 15.31
CA GLU A 186 6.33 8.68 16.06
C GLU A 186 6.63 7.19 16.17
N VAL A 187 5.61 6.37 16.50
CA VAL A 187 5.78 4.90 16.59
C VAL A 187 6.05 4.30 15.22
N ARG A 188 5.36 4.76 14.17
CA ARG A 188 5.59 4.34 12.80
C ARG A 188 7.02 4.66 12.36
N THR A 189 7.53 5.86 12.65
CA THR A 189 8.90 6.24 12.28
C THR A 189 9.95 5.28 12.88
N LYS A 190 9.78 4.86 14.13
CA LYS A 190 10.66 3.87 14.79
C LYS A 190 10.57 2.49 14.14
N ILE A 191 9.37 2.03 13.82
CA ILE A 191 9.18 0.73 13.16
C ILE A 191 9.75 0.75 11.72
N VAL A 192 9.63 1.89 11.02
CA VAL A 192 10.14 2.04 9.65
C VAL A 192 11.67 2.03 9.59
N SER A 193 12.37 2.58 10.58
CA SER A 193 13.84 2.45 10.63
C SER A 193 14.28 0.99 10.69
N ASP A 194 13.51 0.14 11.38
CA ASP A 194 13.79 -1.30 11.44
C ASP A 194 13.50 -1.99 10.10
N ILE A 195 12.43 -1.58 9.39
CA ILE A 195 12.09 -2.11 8.05
C ILE A 195 13.16 -1.75 7.02
N MET A 196 13.61 -0.50 7.01
CA MET A 196 14.51 0.02 5.98
C MET A 196 15.97 -0.43 6.18
N ASN A 197 16.32 -0.99 7.35
CA ASN A 197 17.67 -1.45 7.68
C ASN A 197 18.74 -0.42 7.26
N ILE A 198 18.51 0.84 7.64
CA ILE A 198 19.28 2.01 7.21
C ILE A 198 20.74 1.79 7.61
N SER A 199 21.61 1.63 6.62
CA SER A 199 23.06 1.48 6.76
C SER A 199 23.76 2.34 5.73
N ASP A 200 25.04 2.64 5.93
CA ASP A 200 25.83 3.51 5.05
C ASP A 200 25.86 3.07 3.57
N ASN A 201 25.65 1.78 3.28
CA ASN A 201 25.54 1.24 1.92
C ASN A 201 24.07 1.02 1.52
N SER A 202 23.73 1.43 0.29
CA SER A 202 22.44 1.13 -0.34
C SER A 202 22.25 -0.39 -0.50
N ILE A 203 21.01 -0.85 -0.60
CA ILE A 203 20.70 -2.28 -0.79
C ILE A 203 21.30 -2.79 -2.09
N GLY A 204 21.23 -2.00 -3.17
CA GLY A 204 21.93 -2.28 -4.43
C GLY A 204 23.45 -2.44 -4.24
N GLY A 205 24.06 -1.59 -3.41
CA GLY A 205 25.47 -1.71 -3.04
C GLY A 205 25.79 -3.01 -2.30
N LYS A 206 24.92 -3.42 -1.36
CA LYS A 206 25.03 -4.70 -0.65
C LYS A 206 24.96 -5.89 -1.61
N ILE A 207 24.03 -5.87 -2.57
CA ILE A 207 23.90 -6.92 -3.60
C ILE A 207 25.18 -7.02 -4.44
N ILE A 208 25.69 -5.90 -4.94
CA ILE A 208 26.94 -5.87 -5.73
C ILE A 208 28.10 -6.44 -4.91
N HIS A 209 28.23 -6.03 -3.66
CA HIS A 209 29.27 -6.54 -2.77
C HIS A 209 29.16 -8.05 -2.56
N SER A 210 27.97 -8.57 -2.27
CA SER A 210 27.72 -10.01 -2.12
C SER A 210 28.08 -10.80 -3.37
N LEU A 211 27.73 -10.30 -4.56
CA LEU A 211 28.06 -10.94 -5.83
C LEU A 211 29.57 -10.96 -6.10
N ILE A 212 30.29 -9.86 -5.79
CA ILE A 212 31.74 -9.79 -5.92
C ILE A 212 32.42 -10.79 -4.98
N CYS A 213 32.00 -10.85 -3.72
CA CYS A 213 32.55 -11.79 -2.74
C CYS A 213 32.30 -13.25 -3.16
N ASP A 214 31.09 -13.56 -3.64
CA ASP A 214 30.73 -14.90 -4.11
C ASP A 214 31.53 -15.32 -5.35
N SER A 215 31.81 -14.38 -6.27
CA SER A 215 32.62 -14.67 -7.48
C SER A 215 34.10 -14.98 -7.21
N ARG A 216 34.57 -14.73 -5.99
CA ARG A 216 35.97 -14.93 -5.56
C ARG A 216 36.16 -16.21 -4.74
N GLU A 217 35.08 -16.88 -4.35
CA GLU A 217 35.07 -18.16 -3.62
C GLU A 217 34.94 -19.36 -4.57
#